data_AF-W7B8Q4-F1
#
_entry.id   AF-W7B8Q4-F1
#
_cell.length_a   1.000
_cell.length_b   1.000
_cell.length_c   1.000
_cell.angle_alpha   90.00
_cell.angle_beta   90.00
_cell.angle_gamma   90.00
#
_symmetry.space_group_name_H-M   'P 1'
#
loop_
_entity.id
_entity.type
_entity.pdbx_description
1 polymer ?
#
loop_
_entity_poly.entity_id
_entity_poly.type
_entity_poly.pdbx_seq_one_letter_code
_entity_poly.pdbx_strand_id
1 'polypeptide(L)'
;MGGESRSKAFTIEIVKKLKEYADAWKAEYGYWFSVYSTPSESLTDRFNRLDREKYGDIKDITDKEYYQNSFHYDVRKKVTPFEKLDFEMEYPEYCSGGFIHYCEYPKLTHNLKALEAVWDYAYDRVAYLGTNTPIDRCYECDFEGEFAPTAEGFKCPGCGNTNSETADVVKRTCGYLGNPMKRPMVHGRHEEITQRVKHLESSNE
;
A
#
# COMPACT_ATOMS: atom_id res chain seq x y z
N MET A 1 5.61 21.08 12.37
CA MET A 1 6.42 20.54 11.26
C MET A 1 7.74 19.87 11.68
N GLY A 2 8.23 19.96 12.93
CA GLY A 2 9.52 19.34 13.35
C GLY A 2 9.48 17.91 13.96
N GLY A 3 8.33 17.24 13.93
CA GLY A 3 8.18 15.87 14.47
C GLY A 3 8.40 14.78 13.41
N GLU A 4 7.88 15.00 12.21
CA GLU A 4 7.90 14.03 11.12
C GLU A 4 9.31 13.75 10.59
N SER A 5 10.17 14.75 10.52
CA SER A 5 11.57 14.57 10.12
C SER A 5 12.38 13.74 11.13
N ARG A 6 12.12 13.88 12.44
CA ARG A 6 12.78 13.10 13.49
C ARG A 6 12.34 11.64 13.46
N SER A 7 11.04 11.38 13.33
CA SER A 7 10.52 10.03 13.19
C SER A 7 11.05 9.35 11.92
N LYS A 8 11.03 10.05 10.78
CA LYS A 8 11.59 9.52 9.52
C LYS A 8 13.07 9.15 9.68
N ALA A 9 13.88 10.08 10.19
CA ALA A 9 15.30 9.83 10.44
C ALA A 9 15.52 8.60 11.33
N PHE A 10 14.75 8.46 12.42
CA PHE A 10 14.82 7.28 13.28
C PHE A 10 14.51 5.98 12.54
N THR A 11 13.47 5.94 11.70
CA THR A 11 13.16 4.74 10.90
C THR A 11 14.24 4.41 9.86
N ILE A 12 14.89 5.43 9.29
CA ILE A 12 16.03 5.24 8.37
C ILE A 12 17.23 4.64 9.12
N GLU A 13 17.53 5.13 10.33
CA GLU A 13 18.61 4.56 11.15
C GLU A 13 18.35 3.09 11.52
N ILE A 14 17.09 2.69 11.73
CA ILE A 14 16.74 1.28 11.94
C ILE A 14 17.10 0.44 10.72
N VAL A 15 16.66 0.82 9.50
CA VAL A 15 16.92 0.00 8.30
C VAL A 15 18.40 0.00 7.91
N LYS A 16 19.11 1.12 8.13
CA LYS A 16 20.59 1.17 8.03
C LYS A 16 21.23 0.15 8.96
N LYS A 17 20.78 0.09 10.21
CA LYS A 17 21.32 -0.88 11.18
C LYS A 17 21.07 -2.32 10.75
N LEU A 18 19.90 -2.62 10.20
CA LEU A 18 19.61 -3.95 9.64
C LEU A 18 20.53 -4.28 8.46
N LYS A 19 20.82 -3.31 7.59
CA LYS A 19 21.75 -3.47 6.47
C LYS A 19 23.18 -3.74 6.94
N GLU A 20 23.66 -3.03 7.97
CA GLU A 20 24.96 -3.28 8.60
C GLU A 20 25.08 -4.73 9.10
N TYR A 21 24.04 -5.25 9.77
CA TYR A 21 24.02 -6.65 10.21
C TYR A 21 24.02 -7.63 9.03
N ALA A 22 23.24 -7.36 7.97
CA ALA A 22 23.23 -8.19 6.78
C ALA A 22 24.62 -8.25 6.10
N ASP A 23 25.32 -7.11 6.01
CA ASP A 23 26.67 -7.06 5.46
C ASP A 23 27.70 -7.80 6.33
N ALA A 24 27.59 -7.66 7.65
CA ALA A 24 28.44 -8.39 8.60
C ALA A 24 28.24 -9.91 8.48
N TRP A 25 26.99 -10.37 8.44
CA TRP A 25 26.67 -11.78 8.26
C TRP A 25 27.11 -12.33 6.90
N LYS A 26 27.07 -11.49 5.86
CA LYS A 26 27.62 -11.87 4.56
C LYS A 26 29.12 -12.10 4.63
N ALA A 27 29.85 -11.27 5.35
CA ALA A 27 31.28 -11.46 5.56
C ALA A 27 31.58 -12.70 6.43
N GLU A 28 30.78 -12.96 7.45
CA GLU A 28 30.96 -14.07 8.40
C GLU A 28 30.63 -15.44 7.77
N TYR A 29 29.49 -15.55 7.10
CA TYR A 29 28.96 -16.85 6.64
C TYR A 29 29.11 -17.09 5.13
N GLY A 30 29.49 -16.07 4.35
CA GLY A 30 29.61 -16.17 2.89
C GLY A 30 28.28 -16.22 2.13
N TYR A 31 27.13 -16.09 2.81
CA TYR A 31 25.81 -15.98 2.18
C TYR A 31 25.42 -14.52 1.96
N TRP A 32 24.70 -14.24 0.88
CA TRP A 32 24.24 -12.88 0.58
C TRP A 32 22.95 -12.57 1.33
N PHE A 33 23.09 -12.13 2.59
CA PHE A 33 21.98 -11.57 3.34
C PHE A 33 21.59 -10.19 2.79
N SER A 34 20.31 -9.87 2.85
CA SER A 34 19.78 -8.57 2.47
C SER A 34 18.52 -8.27 3.27
N VAL A 35 18.23 -6.99 3.45
CA VAL A 35 17.00 -6.55 4.12
C VAL A 35 15.88 -6.55 3.08
N TYR A 36 14.79 -7.27 3.37
CA TYR A 36 13.66 -7.44 2.46
C TYR A 36 12.40 -6.74 3.00
N SER A 37 11.88 -5.79 2.23
CA SER A 37 10.61 -5.13 2.49
C SER A 37 9.46 -6.08 2.18
N THR A 38 9.11 -6.88 3.18
CA THR A 38 8.21 -8.03 3.03
C THR A 38 6.80 -7.55 2.61
N PRO A 39 6.16 -8.16 1.59
CA PRO A 39 4.84 -7.75 1.10
C PRO A 39 3.66 -8.31 1.93
N SER A 40 3.89 -8.93 3.07
CA SER A 40 2.98 -9.96 3.61
C SER A 40 1.63 -9.44 4.12
N GLU A 41 0.59 -9.69 3.32
CA GLU A 41 -0.81 -9.34 3.58
C GLU A 41 -1.36 -9.88 4.89
N SER A 42 -1.05 -11.14 5.19
CA SER A 42 -1.53 -11.82 6.40
C SER A 42 -0.68 -11.49 7.63
N LEU A 43 0.58 -11.08 7.44
CA LEU A 43 1.46 -10.75 8.56
C LEU A 43 1.13 -9.40 9.18
N THR A 44 0.73 -8.41 8.36
CA THR A 44 0.32 -7.10 8.87
C THR A 44 -0.90 -7.18 9.77
N ASP A 45 -1.84 -8.08 9.46
CA ASP A 45 -3.00 -8.42 10.30
C ASP A 45 -2.56 -9.23 11.53
N ARG A 46 -1.82 -10.31 11.32
CA ARG A 46 -1.40 -11.23 12.39
C ARG A 46 -0.59 -10.52 13.48
N PHE A 47 0.36 -9.67 13.11
CA PHE A 47 1.17 -8.92 14.08
C PHE A 47 0.32 -7.94 14.86
N ASN A 48 -0.56 -7.18 14.19
CA ASN A 48 -1.48 -6.28 14.88
C ASN A 48 -2.34 -7.05 15.90
N ARG A 49 -2.94 -8.17 15.52
CA ARG A 49 -3.77 -8.98 16.43
C ARG A 49 -3.01 -9.48 17.66
N LEU A 50 -1.79 -9.98 17.47
CA LEU A 50 -0.95 -10.45 18.58
C LEU A 50 -0.54 -9.32 19.51
N ASP A 51 -0.18 -8.16 18.96
CA ASP A 51 0.21 -7.00 19.76
C ASP A 51 -1.00 -6.38 20.46
N ARG A 52 -2.17 -6.34 19.81
CA ARG A 52 -3.43 -5.88 20.41
C ARG A 52 -3.88 -6.78 21.56
N GLU A 53 -3.73 -8.10 21.44
CA GLU A 53 -3.99 -9.03 22.55
C GLU A 53 -3.10 -8.74 23.77
N LYS A 54 -1.85 -8.36 23.53
CA LYS A 54 -0.86 -8.12 24.59
C LYS A 54 -0.93 -6.71 25.20
N TYR A 55 -1.15 -5.69 24.37
CA TYR A 55 -0.99 -4.28 24.75
C TYR A 55 -2.29 -3.47 24.63
N GLY A 56 -3.37 -4.07 24.14
CA GLY A 56 -4.66 -3.42 23.93
C GLY A 56 -4.68 -2.50 22.71
N ASP A 57 -5.67 -1.61 22.71
CA ASP A 57 -5.86 -0.59 21.66
C ASP A 57 -4.95 0.61 21.91
N ILE A 58 -3.92 0.75 21.08
CA ILE A 58 -2.99 1.86 21.04
C ILE A 58 -3.34 2.70 19.83
N LYS A 59 -3.65 3.97 20.10
CA LYS A 59 -4.06 4.93 19.08
C LYS A 59 -3.07 5.00 17.92
N ASP A 60 -3.59 4.92 16.69
CA ASP A 60 -2.86 4.96 15.42
C ASP A 60 -1.84 3.81 15.20
N ILE A 61 -1.82 2.80 16.07
CA ILE A 61 -0.90 1.67 16.02
C ILE A 61 -1.67 0.37 15.93
N THR A 62 -2.30 -0.07 17.01
CA THR A 62 -3.06 -1.33 17.06
C THR A 62 -4.56 -1.13 16.81
N ASP A 63 -5.11 0.03 17.16
CA ASP A 63 -6.54 0.38 17.02
C ASP A 63 -7.06 0.36 15.58
N LYS A 64 -6.18 0.59 14.61
CA LYS A 64 -6.46 0.51 13.18
C LYS A 64 -6.47 -0.91 12.61
N GLU A 65 -6.21 -1.92 13.43
CA GLU A 65 -6.38 -3.35 13.10
C GLU A 65 -5.44 -3.91 12.00
N TYR A 66 -4.44 -3.13 11.58
CA TYR A 66 -3.37 -3.57 10.69
C TYR A 66 -2.07 -2.78 10.91
N TYR A 67 -0.94 -3.32 10.45
CA TYR A 67 0.30 -2.57 10.27
C TYR A 67 0.54 -2.14 8.81
N GLN A 68 1.25 -1.02 8.65
CA GLN A 68 1.66 -0.55 7.32
C GLN A 68 2.73 -1.47 6.74
N ASN A 69 2.75 -1.61 5.42
CA ASN A 69 3.69 -2.50 4.77
C ASN A 69 5.09 -1.87 4.71
N SER A 70 6.07 -2.48 5.37
CA SER A 70 7.48 -2.07 5.31
C SER A 70 7.68 -0.57 5.62
N PHE A 71 8.20 0.21 4.67
CA PHE A 71 8.46 1.65 4.80
C PHE A 71 7.38 2.51 4.14
N HIS A 72 6.28 1.92 3.67
CA HIS A 72 5.24 2.67 2.98
C HIS A 72 4.65 3.74 3.88
N TYR A 73 4.45 4.92 3.29
CA TYR A 73 3.83 6.02 3.99
C TYR A 73 2.38 5.70 4.35
N ASP A 74 1.90 6.22 5.48
CA ASP A 74 0.58 5.88 6.01
C ASP A 74 -0.53 6.18 5.00
N VAL A 75 -1.25 5.14 4.59
CA VAL A 75 -2.26 5.21 3.51
C VAL A 75 -3.44 6.14 3.81
N ARG A 76 -3.62 6.50 5.09
CA ARG A 76 -4.64 7.45 5.55
C ARG A 76 -4.26 8.92 5.27
N LYS A 77 -2.99 9.20 4.95
CA LYS A 77 -2.52 10.57 4.73
C LYS A 77 -2.82 11.04 3.31
N LYS A 78 -3.45 12.22 3.21
CA LYS A 78 -3.65 12.91 1.93
C LYS A 78 -2.36 13.61 1.53
N VAL A 79 -1.59 12.97 0.66
CA VAL A 79 -0.39 13.53 0.00
C VAL A 79 -0.45 13.33 -1.50
N THR A 80 0.30 14.12 -2.24
CA THR A 80 0.50 13.94 -3.68
C THR A 80 1.37 12.71 -3.96
N PRO A 81 1.32 12.14 -5.19
CA PRO A 81 2.22 11.05 -5.56
C PRO A 81 3.69 11.46 -5.42
N PHE A 82 4.03 12.71 -5.74
CA PHE A 82 5.38 13.25 -5.67
C PHE A 82 5.91 13.29 -4.24
N GLU A 83 5.13 13.84 -3.30
CA GLU A 83 5.49 13.88 -1.87
C GLU A 83 5.66 12.48 -1.28
N LYS A 84 4.81 11.52 -1.68
CA LYS A 84 4.94 10.13 -1.23
C LYS A 84 6.22 9.48 -1.75
N LEU A 85 6.55 9.70 -3.02
CA LEU A 85 7.79 9.17 -3.61
C LEU A 85 9.02 9.78 -2.96
N ASP A 86 9.04 11.10 -2.74
CA ASP A 86 10.13 11.79 -2.04
C ASP A 86 10.26 11.32 -0.57
N PHE A 87 9.14 10.97 0.07
CA PHE A 87 9.18 10.37 1.39
C PHE A 87 9.86 8.99 1.35
N GLU A 88 9.49 8.13 0.41
CA GLU A 88 9.90 6.73 0.40
C GLU A 88 11.25 6.46 -0.29
N MET A 89 11.75 7.35 -1.13
CA MET A 89 12.93 7.10 -1.98
C MET A 89 14.24 6.83 -1.23
N GLU A 90 14.33 7.21 0.05
CA GLU A 90 15.54 7.01 0.87
C GLU A 90 15.67 5.57 1.42
N TYR A 91 14.57 4.81 1.54
CA TYR A 91 14.58 3.48 2.16
C TYR A 91 15.21 2.37 1.27
N PRO A 92 14.95 2.33 -0.06
CA PRO A 92 15.48 1.28 -0.95
C PRO A 92 16.99 1.04 -0.88
N GLU A 93 17.80 2.07 -0.62
CA GLU A 93 19.26 1.96 -0.47
C GLU A 93 19.65 0.93 0.60
N TYR A 94 18.85 0.83 1.67
CA TYR A 94 19.09 -0.07 2.80
C TYR A 94 18.27 -1.36 2.75
N CYS A 95 17.27 -1.42 1.85
CA CYS A 95 16.32 -2.53 1.70
C CYS A 95 16.52 -3.32 0.40
N SER A 96 17.76 -3.49 -0.06
CA SER A 96 18.10 -4.02 -1.39
C SER A 96 17.66 -5.47 -1.65
N GLY A 97 17.19 -6.20 -0.65
CA GLY A 97 16.66 -7.56 -0.83
C GLY A 97 15.34 -7.58 -1.60
N GLY A 98 14.67 -6.43 -1.68
CA GLY A 98 13.45 -6.23 -2.46
C GLY A 98 12.53 -5.21 -1.80
N PHE A 99 11.96 -4.36 -2.63
CA PHE A 99 11.12 -3.23 -2.25
C PHE A 99 10.22 -2.86 -3.43
N ILE A 100 9.14 -2.12 -3.18
CA ILE A 100 8.29 -1.53 -4.22
C ILE A 100 7.63 -0.28 -3.66
N HIS A 101 7.30 0.68 -4.52
CA HIS A 101 6.50 1.86 -4.19
C HIS A 101 5.12 1.76 -4.82
N TYR A 102 4.10 2.32 -4.17
CA TYR A 102 2.76 2.44 -4.74
C TYR A 102 2.21 3.84 -4.60
N CYS A 103 1.49 4.29 -5.63
CA CYS A 103 0.64 5.47 -5.55
C CYS A 103 -0.80 5.09 -5.90
N GLU A 104 -1.74 5.66 -5.15
CA GLU A 104 -3.18 5.45 -5.29
C GLU A 104 -3.78 6.56 -6.15
N TYR A 105 -4.48 6.19 -7.22
CA TYR A 105 -5.04 7.11 -8.19
C TYR A 105 -6.54 6.87 -8.36
N PRO A 106 -7.32 7.91 -8.71
CA PRO A 106 -8.68 7.73 -9.22
C PRO A 106 -8.64 7.05 -10.61
N LYS A 107 -9.80 6.84 -11.23
CA LYS A 107 -9.85 6.37 -12.63
C LYS A 107 -9.22 7.43 -13.53
N LEU A 108 -8.03 7.16 -14.08
CA LEU A 108 -7.24 8.11 -14.89
C LEU A 108 -7.30 7.83 -16.40
N THR A 109 -8.22 7.00 -16.89
CA THR A 109 -8.33 6.68 -18.32
C THR A 109 -8.55 7.90 -19.22
N HIS A 110 -9.09 8.99 -18.66
CA HIS A 110 -9.29 10.27 -19.36
C HIS A 110 -8.10 11.23 -19.25
N ASN A 111 -7.11 10.95 -18.38
CA ASN A 111 -5.97 11.83 -18.10
C ASN A 111 -4.66 11.04 -18.00
N LEU A 112 -4.25 10.42 -19.11
CA LEU A 112 -3.01 9.65 -19.18
C LEU A 112 -1.75 10.51 -18.97
N LYS A 113 -1.81 11.81 -19.28
CA LYS A 113 -0.70 12.75 -19.06
C LYS A 113 -0.38 12.97 -17.59
N ALA A 114 -1.39 12.98 -16.71
CA ALA A 114 -1.14 13.03 -15.27
C ALA A 114 -0.42 11.78 -14.76
N LEU A 115 -0.74 10.60 -15.31
CA LEU A 115 -0.05 9.36 -14.97
C LEU A 115 1.40 9.35 -15.47
N GLU A 116 1.62 9.75 -16.72
CA GLU A 116 2.95 9.89 -17.34
C GLU A 116 3.84 10.83 -16.52
N ALA A 117 3.31 11.98 -16.08
CA ALA A 117 4.07 12.94 -15.27
C ALA A 117 4.59 12.34 -13.95
N VAL A 118 3.83 11.45 -13.31
CA VAL A 118 4.30 10.77 -12.08
C VAL A 118 5.33 9.70 -12.41
N TRP A 119 5.17 8.98 -13.53
CA TRP A 119 6.16 8.00 -13.98
C TRP A 119 7.50 8.65 -14.33
N ASP A 120 7.46 9.77 -15.07
CA ASP A 120 8.64 10.56 -15.40
C ASP A 120 9.34 11.06 -14.13
N TYR A 121 8.57 11.54 -13.15
CA TYR A 121 9.12 11.95 -11.85
C TYR A 121 9.77 10.80 -11.09
N ALA A 122 9.16 9.61 -11.14
CA ALA A 122 9.63 8.43 -10.45
C ALA A 122 10.89 7.82 -11.07
N TYR A 123 11.10 7.98 -12.38
CA TYR A 123 12.15 7.30 -13.15
C TYR A 123 13.55 7.45 -12.54
N ASP A 124 13.91 8.66 -12.12
CA ASP A 124 15.21 8.96 -11.52
C ASP A 124 15.22 8.90 -9.97
N ARG A 125 14.10 8.51 -9.34
CA ARG A 125 13.93 8.55 -7.86
C ARG A 125 13.72 7.20 -7.22
N VAL A 126 12.95 6.31 -7.86
CA VAL A 126 12.62 5.00 -7.30
C VAL A 126 12.78 3.91 -8.34
N ALA A 127 13.34 2.77 -7.95
CA ALA A 127 13.67 1.70 -8.90
C ALA A 127 12.47 0.78 -9.25
N TYR A 128 11.43 0.74 -8.41
CA TYR A 128 10.25 -0.10 -8.67
C TYR A 128 8.97 0.57 -8.18
N LEU A 129 8.11 0.98 -9.12
CA LEU A 129 6.85 1.67 -8.85
C LEU A 129 5.67 0.89 -9.43
N GLY A 130 4.61 0.73 -8.63
CA GLY A 130 3.30 0.29 -9.06
C GLY A 130 2.27 1.42 -9.03
N THR A 131 1.37 1.40 -10.01
CA THR A 131 0.23 2.33 -10.09
C THR A 131 -1.04 1.59 -9.70
N ASN A 132 -1.77 2.11 -8.72
CA ASN A 132 -3.05 1.56 -8.28
C ASN A 132 -4.18 2.44 -8.79
N THR A 133 -4.97 1.90 -9.72
CA THR A 133 -6.17 2.54 -10.27
C THR A 133 -7.37 1.62 -10.03
N PRO A 134 -8.57 2.14 -9.75
CA PRO A 134 -9.75 1.30 -9.71
C PRO A 134 -10.08 0.79 -11.11
N ILE A 135 -10.28 -0.53 -11.22
CA ILE A 135 -10.61 -1.22 -12.46
C ILE A 135 -11.82 -2.16 -12.25
N ASP A 136 -12.67 -1.88 -11.26
CA ASP A 136 -13.81 -2.72 -10.94
C ASP A 136 -14.91 -2.54 -12.00
N ARG A 137 -15.65 -3.61 -12.28
CA ARG A 137 -16.73 -3.63 -13.26
C ARG A 137 -17.97 -4.35 -12.74
N CYS A 138 -19.13 -3.74 -12.89
CA CYS A 138 -20.43 -4.37 -12.65
C CYS A 138 -21.05 -4.77 -13.99
N TYR A 139 -21.42 -6.05 -14.14
CA TYR A 139 -22.06 -6.57 -15.36
C TYR A 139 -23.58 -6.41 -15.36
N GLU A 140 -24.19 -5.99 -14.25
CA GLU A 140 -25.65 -5.77 -14.17
C GLU A 140 -26.07 -4.36 -14.59
N CYS A 141 -25.21 -3.36 -14.39
CA CYS A 141 -25.50 -1.96 -14.70
C CYS A 141 -24.39 -1.26 -15.50
N ASP A 142 -23.42 -2.02 -16.00
CA ASP A 142 -22.27 -1.55 -16.78
C ASP A 142 -21.38 -0.50 -16.10
N PHE A 143 -21.49 -0.34 -14.77
CA PHE A 143 -20.61 0.55 -14.02
C PHE A 143 -19.15 0.10 -14.10
N GLU A 144 -18.25 1.02 -14.44
CA GLU A 144 -16.80 0.82 -14.45
C GLU A 144 -16.10 1.88 -13.60
N GLY A 145 -15.49 1.47 -12.49
CA GLY A 145 -14.86 2.41 -11.56
C GLY A 145 -14.49 1.75 -10.25
N GLU A 146 -14.64 2.49 -9.15
CA GLU A 146 -14.35 2.00 -7.81
C GLU A 146 -15.63 1.55 -7.13
N PHE A 147 -15.68 0.29 -6.70
CA PHE A 147 -16.78 -0.20 -5.87
C PHE A 147 -16.67 0.36 -4.45
N ALA A 148 -17.82 0.64 -3.83
CA ALA A 148 -17.87 1.13 -2.46
C ALA A 148 -17.57 -0.01 -1.48
N PRO A 149 -16.71 0.20 -0.47
CA PRO A 149 -16.45 -0.83 0.53
C PRO A 149 -17.68 -1.10 1.40
N THR A 150 -17.79 -2.33 1.88
CA THR A 150 -18.73 -2.79 2.91
C THR A 150 -17.94 -3.43 4.06
N ALA A 151 -18.61 -3.84 5.13
CA ALA A 151 -17.95 -4.49 6.27
C ALA A 151 -17.20 -5.79 5.88
N GLU A 152 -17.67 -6.48 4.83
CA GLU A 152 -17.15 -7.80 4.45
C GLU A 152 -16.72 -7.88 2.98
N GLY A 153 -16.67 -6.75 2.26
CA GLY A 153 -16.32 -6.74 0.84
C GLY A 153 -16.63 -5.41 0.13
N PHE A 154 -17.22 -5.50 -1.05
CA PHE A 154 -17.45 -4.35 -1.94
C PHE A 154 -18.82 -4.45 -2.60
N LYS A 155 -19.42 -3.30 -2.88
CA LYS A 155 -20.71 -3.19 -3.59
C LYS A 155 -20.64 -2.18 -4.73
N CYS A 156 -21.33 -2.47 -5.83
CA CYS A 156 -21.46 -1.53 -6.93
C CYS A 156 -22.16 -0.25 -6.44
N PRO A 157 -21.58 0.95 -6.67
CA PRO A 157 -22.21 2.20 -6.26
C PRO A 157 -23.43 2.58 -7.12
N GLY A 158 -23.53 2.04 -8.34
CA GLY A 158 -24.65 2.31 -9.24
C GLY A 158 -25.93 1.53 -8.89
N CYS A 159 -25.82 0.21 -8.72
CA CYS A 159 -26.98 -0.66 -8.49
C CYS A 159 -26.96 -1.44 -7.16
N GLY A 160 -25.89 -1.32 -6.37
CA GLY A 160 -25.74 -2.07 -5.11
C GLY A 160 -25.31 -3.52 -5.25
N ASN A 161 -25.01 -4.01 -6.47
CA ASN A 161 -24.62 -5.40 -6.72
C ASN A 161 -23.41 -5.84 -5.85
N THR A 162 -23.56 -6.99 -5.18
CA THR A 162 -22.54 -7.69 -4.37
C THR A 162 -22.31 -9.13 -4.80
N ASN A 163 -22.81 -9.54 -5.98
CA ASN A 163 -22.65 -10.88 -6.52
C ASN A 163 -21.34 -11.00 -7.31
N SER A 164 -20.47 -11.95 -6.90
CA SER A 164 -19.15 -12.18 -7.50
C SER A 164 -19.19 -12.76 -8.92
N GLU A 165 -20.33 -13.29 -9.35
CA GLU A 165 -20.52 -13.80 -10.72
C GLU A 165 -20.94 -12.70 -11.69
N THR A 166 -21.52 -11.61 -11.18
CA THR A 166 -22.00 -10.47 -11.98
C THR A 166 -21.24 -9.17 -11.68
N ALA A 167 -20.13 -9.26 -10.95
CA ALA A 167 -19.18 -8.17 -10.75
C ALA A 167 -17.73 -8.68 -10.72
N ASP A 168 -16.81 -7.91 -11.28
CA ASP A 168 -15.38 -8.11 -11.15
C ASP A 168 -14.77 -6.95 -10.38
N VAL A 169 -14.45 -7.19 -9.10
CA VAL A 169 -13.78 -6.22 -8.25
C VAL A 169 -12.33 -6.64 -8.16
N VAL A 170 -11.40 -5.79 -8.57
CA VAL A 170 -9.98 -6.12 -8.60
C VAL A 170 -9.23 -5.07 -7.80
N LYS A 171 -8.64 -5.52 -6.69
CA LYS A 171 -7.86 -4.67 -5.79
C LYS A 171 -6.43 -5.16 -5.73
N ARG A 172 -5.49 -4.24 -5.61
CA ARG A 172 -4.12 -4.59 -5.25
C ARG A 172 -4.05 -4.81 -3.76
N THR A 173 -3.99 -6.06 -3.34
CA THR A 173 -3.88 -6.47 -1.94
C THR A 173 -2.54 -5.99 -1.37
N CYS A 174 -1.44 -6.45 -1.95
CA CYS A 174 -0.09 -5.97 -1.67
C CYS A 174 0.73 -5.88 -2.96
N GLY A 175 1.37 -6.98 -3.33
CA GLY A 175 2.14 -7.11 -4.57
C GLY A 175 1.27 -7.38 -5.78
N TYR A 176 0.24 -8.22 -5.59
CA TYR A 176 -0.56 -8.80 -6.66
C TYR A 176 -1.98 -8.23 -6.69
N LEU A 177 -2.66 -8.46 -7.81
CA LEU A 177 -4.07 -8.15 -7.99
C LEU A 177 -4.90 -9.35 -7.53
N GLY A 178 -5.92 -9.09 -6.72
CA GLY A 178 -6.86 -10.11 -6.24
C GLY A 178 -8.29 -9.63 -6.38
N ASN A 179 -9.22 -10.58 -6.49
CA ASN A 179 -10.65 -10.30 -6.48
C ASN A 179 -11.24 -10.62 -5.09
N PRO A 180 -11.47 -9.59 -4.23
CA PRO A 180 -11.96 -9.80 -2.87
C PRO A 180 -13.37 -10.39 -2.80
N MET A 181 -14.18 -10.25 -3.85
CA MET A 181 -15.52 -10.82 -3.87
C MET A 181 -15.52 -12.33 -4.12
N LYS A 182 -14.55 -12.84 -4.88
CA LYS A 182 -14.38 -14.29 -5.12
C LYS A 182 -13.56 -14.96 -4.03
N ARG A 183 -12.52 -14.28 -3.54
CA ARG A 183 -11.66 -14.76 -2.47
C ARG A 183 -11.48 -13.65 -1.44
N PRO A 184 -12.21 -13.72 -0.31
CA PRO A 184 -12.11 -12.73 0.74
C PRO A 184 -10.67 -12.53 1.22
N MET A 185 -10.35 -11.28 1.53
CA MET A 185 -9.06 -10.88 2.09
C MET A 185 -9.08 -11.07 3.61
N VAL A 186 -7.90 -11.10 4.23
CA VAL A 186 -7.81 -11.02 5.70
C VAL A 186 -8.30 -9.66 6.18
N HIS A 187 -8.88 -9.62 7.39
CA HIS A 187 -9.51 -8.44 7.98
C HIS A 187 -8.64 -7.19 7.92
N GLY A 188 -7.43 -7.23 8.50
CA GLY A 188 -6.54 -6.07 8.49
C GLY A 188 -6.14 -5.60 7.08
N ARG A 189 -6.16 -6.48 6.07
CA ARG A 189 -5.91 -6.06 4.68
C ARG A 189 -7.11 -5.34 4.09
N HIS A 190 -8.32 -5.82 4.38
CA HIS A 190 -9.54 -5.13 3.99
C HIS A 190 -9.56 -3.73 4.59
N GLU A 191 -9.35 -3.60 5.90
CA GLU A 191 -9.29 -2.32 6.60
C GLU A 191 -8.19 -1.39 6.07
N GLU A 192 -7.03 -1.92 5.71
CA GLU A 192 -5.98 -1.10 5.11
C GLU A 192 -6.40 -0.53 3.75
N ILE A 193 -6.98 -1.36 2.86
CA ILE A 193 -7.40 -0.94 1.52
C ILE A 193 -8.54 0.08 1.58
N THR A 194 -9.52 -0.10 2.47
CA THR A 194 -10.65 0.84 2.60
C THR A 194 -10.21 2.21 3.09
N GLN A 195 -9.06 2.29 3.77
CA GLN A 195 -8.49 3.53 4.31
C GLN A 195 -7.50 4.21 3.34
N ARG A 196 -7.22 3.62 2.16
CA ARG A 196 -6.30 4.20 1.18
C ARG A 196 -6.87 5.46 0.55
N VAL A 197 -6.24 6.59 0.85
CA VAL A 197 -6.58 7.88 0.26
C VAL A 197 -5.96 8.00 -1.13
N LYS A 198 -6.72 8.49 -2.12
CA LYS A 198 -6.19 8.77 -3.47
C LYS A 198 -5.26 9.99 -3.44
N HIS A 199 -4.11 9.89 -4.08
CA HIS A 199 -3.09 10.93 -4.10
C HIS A 199 -3.33 12.01 -5.17
N LEU A 200 -4.13 11.71 -6.20
CA LEU A 200 -4.66 12.69 -7.14
C LEU A 200 -6.15 12.91 -6.90
N GLU A 201 -6.60 14.14 -7.13
CA GLU A 201 -8.03 14.45 -7.14
C GLU A 201 -8.66 13.99 -8.45
N SER A 202 -9.89 13.49 -8.37
CA SER A 202 -10.74 13.37 -9.54
C SER A 202 -11.19 14.78 -9.93
N SER A 203 -10.73 15.28 -11.07
CA SER A 203 -11.36 16.43 -11.71
C SER A 203 -12.80 16.04 -12.04
N ASN A 204 -13.76 16.60 -11.29
CA ASN A 204 -15.17 16.53 -11.66
C ASN A 204 -15.36 17.42 -12.90
N GLU A 205 -15.71 16.80 -14.03
CA GLU A 205 -16.51 17.41 -15.09
C GLU A 205 -17.84 16.68 -15.17
#